data_AF-A0AAN6TJ67-F1
#
_entry.id   AF-A0AAN6TJ67-F1
#
_cell.length_a   1.000
_cell.length_b   1.000
_cell.length_c   1.000
_cell.angle_alpha   90.00
_cell.angle_beta   90.00
_cell.angle_gamma   90.00
#
_symmetry.space_group_name_H-M   'P 1'
#
loop_
_entity.id
_entity.type
_entity.pdbx_description
1 polymer ?
#
loop_
_entity_poly.entity_id
_entity_poly.type
_entity_poly.pdbx_seq_one_letter_code
_entity_poly.pdbx_strand_id
1 'polypeptide(L)'
;MPAQPGNIHPVPGLPVQPPVHVEPALGVGLTPSETVAQNVRIAQNNRCNEPQDFVPADPDPHRLYWLRELNGHWAIFSRRQIDRLNARWYRTDQGAFYAVRLSD
;
A
#
# COMPACT_ATOMS: atom_id res chain seq x y z
N MET A 1 -10.23 -44.81 -20.08
CA MET A 1 -9.40 -43.92 -20.92
C MET A 1 -9.97 -42.51 -20.82
N PRO A 2 -9.16 -41.48 -20.51
CA PRO A 2 -9.63 -40.26 -19.85
C PRO A 2 -10.20 -39.21 -20.82
N ALA A 3 -11.17 -38.43 -20.33
CA ALA A 3 -11.72 -37.24 -20.99
C ALA A 3 -10.79 -36.03 -20.78
N GLN A 4 -10.65 -35.24 -21.84
CA GLN A 4 -9.77 -34.08 -21.97
C GLN A 4 -10.29 -32.89 -21.14
N PRO A 5 -9.47 -32.17 -20.35
CA PRO A 5 -9.91 -30.97 -19.67
C PRO A 5 -9.98 -29.79 -20.65
N GLY A 6 -11.15 -29.13 -20.68
CA GLY A 6 -11.45 -28.00 -21.56
C GLY A 6 -10.62 -26.76 -21.22
N ASN A 7 -10.01 -26.18 -22.25
CA ASN A 7 -9.36 -24.88 -22.22
C ASN A 7 -10.38 -23.77 -21.94
N ILE A 8 -10.23 -23.08 -20.81
CA ILE A 8 -10.90 -21.80 -20.54
C ILE A 8 -10.11 -20.68 -21.22
N HIS A 9 -10.70 -20.05 -22.24
CA HIS A 9 -10.17 -18.83 -22.82
C HIS A 9 -10.44 -17.64 -21.88
N PRO A 10 -9.45 -16.77 -21.58
CA PRO A 10 -9.69 -15.58 -20.77
C PRO A 10 -10.46 -14.52 -21.57
N VAL A 11 -11.53 -13.98 -20.98
CA VAL A 11 -12.28 -12.84 -21.52
C VAL A 11 -11.53 -11.55 -21.14
N PRO A 12 -11.15 -10.66 -22.07
CA PRO A 12 -10.38 -9.46 -21.75
C PRO A 12 -11.26 -8.39 -21.09
N GLY A 13 -10.87 -7.87 -19.93
CA GLY A 13 -11.42 -6.62 -19.38
C GLY A 13 -11.80 -6.60 -17.90
N LEU A 14 -11.69 -7.69 -17.15
CA LEU A 14 -11.93 -7.72 -15.71
C LEU A 14 -10.61 -7.94 -14.93
N PRO A 15 -10.40 -7.24 -13.80
CA PRO A 15 -9.22 -7.45 -12.97
C PRO A 15 -9.18 -8.91 -12.49
N VAL A 16 -8.06 -9.59 -12.77
CA VAL A 16 -7.78 -10.96 -12.31
C VAL A 16 -7.69 -10.93 -10.78
N GLN A 17 -8.77 -11.30 -10.12
CA GLN A 17 -8.74 -11.64 -8.69
C GLN A 17 -8.12 -13.03 -8.54
N PRO A 18 -7.26 -13.28 -7.54
CA PRO A 18 -6.73 -14.61 -7.29
C PRO A 18 -7.87 -15.60 -7.03
N PRO A 19 -7.72 -16.89 -7.39
CA PRO A 19 -8.82 -17.85 -7.31
C PRO A 19 -9.21 -18.07 -5.85
N VAL A 20 -10.26 -17.41 -5.40
CA VAL A 20 -10.89 -17.73 -4.12
C VAL A 20 -11.69 -18.99 -4.36
N HIS A 21 -11.19 -20.12 -3.86
CA HIS A 21 -11.97 -21.35 -3.79
C HIS A 21 -13.15 -21.06 -2.87
N VAL A 22 -14.34 -20.81 -3.45
CA VAL A 22 -15.57 -20.64 -2.69
C VAL A 22 -16.12 -22.04 -2.41
N GLU A 23 -15.70 -22.63 -1.31
CA GLU A 23 -16.41 -23.81 -0.78
C GLU A 23 -17.81 -23.35 -0.36
N PRO A 24 -18.89 -24.03 -0.76
CA PRO A 24 -20.23 -23.71 -0.30
C PRO A 24 -20.32 -24.05 1.20
N ALA A 25 -20.12 -23.06 2.08
CA ALA A 25 -20.30 -23.23 3.51
C ALA A 25 -21.78 -23.45 3.82
N LEU A 26 -22.16 -24.72 3.99
CA LEU A 26 -23.46 -25.14 4.50
C LEU A 26 -23.50 -24.87 6.02
N GLY A 27 -23.85 -23.65 6.44
CA GLY A 27 -24.08 -23.33 7.86
C GLY A 27 -23.82 -21.87 8.21
N VAL A 28 -24.91 -21.11 8.41
CA VAL A 28 -25.00 -19.76 9.03
C VAL A 28 -23.73 -18.91 8.88
N GLY A 29 -23.40 -18.57 7.63
CA GLY A 29 -22.46 -17.49 7.34
C GLY A 29 -23.17 -16.14 7.49
N LEU A 30 -22.45 -15.14 8.01
CA LEU A 30 -22.90 -13.75 7.90
C LEU A 30 -23.21 -13.46 6.44
N THR A 31 -24.35 -12.83 6.18
CA THR A 31 -24.66 -12.34 4.85
C THR A 31 -23.54 -11.40 4.38
N PRO A 32 -23.33 -11.23 3.05
CA PRO A 32 -22.33 -10.30 2.55
C PRO A 32 -22.44 -8.91 3.18
N SER A 33 -23.67 -8.44 3.42
CA SER A 33 -23.97 -7.18 4.09
C SER A 33 -23.48 -7.12 5.55
N GLU A 34 -23.67 -8.20 6.31
CA GLU A 34 -23.21 -8.29 7.70
C GLU A 34 -21.68 -8.38 7.79
N THR A 35 -21.04 -9.06 6.84
CA THR A 35 -19.57 -9.13 6.74
C THR A 35 -18.97 -7.75 6.45
N VAL A 36 -19.59 -6.97 5.55
CA VAL A 36 -19.16 -5.59 5.27
C VAL A 36 -19.34 -4.71 6.50
N ALA A 37 -20.48 -4.79 7.20
CA ALA A 37 -20.70 -4.03 8.43
C ALA A 37 -19.69 -4.36 9.53
N GLN A 38 -19.32 -5.64 9.68
CA GLN A 38 -18.28 -6.09 10.60
C GLN A 38 -16.91 -5.50 10.21
N ASN A 39 -16.53 -5.56 8.93
CA ASN A 39 -15.27 -5.00 8.43
C ASN A 39 -15.17 -3.49 8.66
N VAL A 40 -16.27 -2.76 8.44
CA VAL A 40 -16.33 -1.31 8.70
C VAL A 40 -16.12 -1.01 10.18
N ARG A 41 -16.77 -1.76 11.08
CA ARG A 41 -16.58 -1.61 12.54
C ARG A 41 -15.13 -1.90 12.95
N ILE A 42 -14.52 -2.95 12.40
CA ILE A 42 -13.12 -3.29 12.64
C ILE A 42 -12.20 -2.16 12.14
N ALA A 43 -12.43 -1.64 10.93
CA ALA A 43 -11.63 -0.56 10.38
C ALA A 43 -11.72 0.74 11.19
N GLN A 44 -12.92 1.09 11.69
CA GLN A 44 -13.13 2.24 12.56
C GLN A 44 -12.43 2.06 13.92
N ASN A 45 -12.56 0.89 14.54
CA ASN A 45 -11.95 0.63 15.85
C ASN A 45 -10.42 0.55 15.79
N ASN A 46 -9.86 0.04 14.69
CA ASN A 46 -8.42 -0.15 14.52
C ASN A 46 -7.73 0.98 13.77
N ARG A 47 -8.41 2.12 13.57
CA ARG A 47 -7.81 3.32 12.95
C ARG A 47 -7.26 3.07 11.54
N CYS A 48 -7.81 2.08 10.83
CA CYS A 48 -7.34 1.74 9.48
C CYS A 48 -7.53 2.90 8.48
N ASN A 49 -8.40 3.86 8.80
CA ASN A 49 -8.67 5.04 7.99
C ASN A 49 -7.84 6.27 8.41
N GLU A 50 -6.99 6.16 9.43
CA GLU A 50 -6.10 7.26 9.81
C GLU A 50 -4.98 7.43 8.76
N PRO A 51 -4.63 8.68 8.39
CA PRO A 51 -3.51 8.94 7.49
C PRO A 51 -2.21 8.40 8.08
N GLN A 52 -1.53 7.52 7.35
CA GLN A 52 -0.24 6.99 7.73
C GLN A 52 0.88 7.77 7.06
N ASP A 53 2.01 7.87 7.76
CA ASP A 53 3.24 8.28 7.10
C ASP A 53 3.73 7.17 6.18
N PHE A 54 4.41 7.54 5.10
CA PHE A 54 4.93 6.57 4.14
C PHE A 54 6.38 6.89 3.86
N VAL A 55 7.17 5.85 3.67
CA VAL A 55 8.59 5.98 3.34
C VAL A 55 8.87 5.24 2.03
N PRO A 56 9.94 5.59 1.30
CA PRO A 56 10.35 4.80 0.15
C PRO A 56 10.56 3.34 0.55
N ALA A 57 10.00 2.42 -0.23
CA ALA A 57 10.12 0.98 0.00
C ALA A 57 11.53 0.43 -0.22
N ASP A 58 12.38 1.17 -0.95
CA ASP A 58 13.79 0.84 -1.16
C ASP A 58 14.54 0.89 0.19
N PRO A 59 15.12 -0.26 0.64
CA PRO A 59 15.81 -0.34 1.92
C PRO A 59 17.28 0.12 1.83
N ASP A 60 17.82 0.46 0.67
CA ASP A 60 19.23 0.83 0.52
C ASP A 60 19.54 2.13 1.30
N PRO A 61 20.37 2.06 2.36
CA PRO A 61 20.73 3.22 3.16
C PRO A 61 21.55 4.27 2.38
N HIS A 62 22.18 3.87 1.27
CA HIS A 62 23.01 4.74 0.44
C HIS A 62 22.24 5.39 -0.72
N ARG A 63 20.99 4.99 -0.94
CA ARG A 63 20.11 5.58 -1.95
C ARG A 63 19.98 7.08 -1.72
N LEU A 64 20.21 7.84 -2.80
CA LEU A 64 20.15 9.31 -2.77
C LEU A 64 18.72 9.79 -3.05
N TYR A 65 18.27 10.76 -2.25
CA TYR A 65 16.99 11.41 -2.39
C TYR A 65 17.13 12.93 -2.29
N TRP A 66 16.17 13.63 -2.87
CA TRP A 66 16.01 15.07 -2.67
C TRP A 66 15.50 15.35 -1.25
N LEU A 67 16.13 16.30 -0.57
CA LEU A 67 15.72 16.83 0.73
C LEU A 67 15.52 18.34 0.61
N ARG A 68 14.35 18.82 1.06
CA ARG A 68 14.10 20.25 1.26
C ARG A 68 14.47 20.63 2.68
N GLU A 69 15.49 21.46 2.83
CA GLU A 69 15.95 22.00 4.12
C GLU A 69 14.98 23.07 4.66
N LEU A 70 15.15 23.47 5.93
CA LEU A 70 14.29 24.46 6.62
C LEU A 70 14.27 25.84 5.94
N ASN A 71 15.38 26.21 5.30
CA ASN A 71 15.49 27.45 4.52
C ASN A 71 14.82 27.37 3.14
N GLY A 72 14.20 26.24 2.81
CA GLY A 72 13.56 25.99 1.52
C GLY A 72 14.51 25.58 0.40
N HIS A 73 15.81 25.45 0.67
CA HIS A 73 16.80 24.97 -0.29
C HIS A 73 16.69 23.47 -0.52
N TRP A 74 17.00 23.02 -1.74
CA TRP A 74 17.00 21.61 -2.11
C TRP A 74 18.42 21.07 -2.15
N ALA A 75 18.64 19.95 -1.48
CA ALA A 75 19.91 19.23 -1.47
C ALA A 75 19.68 17.73 -1.70
N ILE A 76 20.75 16.99 -1.96
CA ILE A 76 20.71 15.54 -2.13
C ILE A 76 21.37 14.89 -0.91
N PHE A 77 20.65 13.98 -0.26
CA PHE A 77 21.14 13.24 0.89
C PHE A 77 20.86 11.75 0.73
N SER A 78 21.69 10.92 1.38
CA SER A 78 21.43 9.48 1.47
C SER A 78 20.24 9.20 2.39
N ARG A 79 19.55 8.08 2.14
CA ARG A 79 18.44 7.59 2.97
C ARG A 79 18.81 7.58 4.45
N ARG A 80 19.96 7.01 4.78
CA ARG A 80 20.48 6.93 6.15
C ARG A 80 20.70 8.31 6.80
N GLN A 81 21.05 9.34 6.03
CA GLN A 81 21.17 10.70 6.57
C GLN A 81 19.79 11.29 6.86
N ILE A 82 18.84 11.11 5.94
CA ILE A 82 17.47 11.62 6.09
C ILE A 82 16.77 10.96 7.29
N ASP A 83 16.94 9.65 7.49
CA ASP A 83 16.34 8.91 8.61
C ASP A 83 16.84 9.37 9.99
N ARG A 84 17.97 10.08 10.06
CA ARG A 84 18.52 10.67 11.30
C ARG A 84 18.05 12.11 11.54
N LEU A 85 17.37 12.70 10.57
CA LEU A 85 16.80 14.04 10.67
C LEU A 85 15.33 13.95 11.06
N ASN A 86 14.81 14.99 11.70
CA ASN A 86 13.35 15.17 11.81
C ASN A 86 12.82 15.60 10.44
N ALA A 87 12.55 14.64 9.56
CA ALA A 87 12.11 14.89 8.20
C ALA A 87 10.91 14.01 7.85
N ARG A 88 10.02 14.55 7.00
CA ARG A 88 8.84 13.86 6.51
C ARG A 88 8.99 13.53 5.03
N TRP A 89 8.53 12.35 4.65
CA TRP A 89 8.58 11.87 3.28
C TRP A 89 7.35 12.31 2.50
N TYR A 90 7.59 12.61 1.22
CA TYR A 90 6.59 13.00 0.26
C TYR A 90 6.84 12.28 -1.07
N ARG A 91 5.81 12.25 -1.90
CA ARG A 91 5.84 11.64 -3.23
C ARG A 91 5.29 12.66 -4.23
N THR A 92 6.00 12.84 -5.34
CA THR A 92 5.51 13.64 -6.45
C THR A 92 4.40 12.91 -7.21
N ASP A 93 3.63 13.63 -8.03
CA ASP A 93 2.62 13.01 -8.91
C ASP A 93 3.23 11.99 -9.89
N GLN A 94 4.50 12.19 -10.27
CA GLN A 94 5.27 11.28 -11.12
C GLN A 94 5.81 10.05 -10.34
N GLY A 95 5.59 10.02 -9.03
CA GLY A 95 5.93 8.91 -8.16
C GLY A 95 7.35 8.94 -7.58
N ALA A 96 8.10 10.01 -7.77
CA ALA A 96 9.42 10.17 -7.18
C ALA A 96 9.30 10.56 -5.69
N PHE A 97 10.17 10.01 -4.85
CA PHE A 97 10.20 10.32 -3.43
C PHE A 97 11.17 11.46 -3.13
N TYR A 98 10.77 12.32 -2.19
CA TYR A 98 11.61 13.37 -1.60
C TYR A 98 11.26 13.56 -0.14
N ALA A 99 12.16 14.14 0.62
CA ALA A 99 11.96 14.45 2.04
C ALA A 99 11.90 15.97 2.26
N VAL A 100 11.20 16.39 3.31
CA VAL A 100 11.18 17.78 3.77
C VAL A 100 11.55 17.78 5.24
N ARG A 101 12.57 18.55 5.59
CA ARG A 101 13.01 18.72 6.97
C ARG A 101 11.95 19.52 7.74
N LEU A 102 11.56 19.01 8.89
CA LEU A 102 10.66 19.65 9.82
C LEU A 102 11.48 20.39 10.88
N SER A 103 10.97 21.52 11.35
CA SER A 103 11.51 22.16 12.55
C SER A 103 11.28 21.26 13.76
N ASP A 104 12.19 21.30 14.73
CA ASP A 104 11.99 20.67 16.04
C ASP A 104 10.83 21.33 16.79
#